data_AF-Q31AM2-F1
#
_entry.id   AF-Q31AM2-F1
#
_cell.length_a   1.000
_cell.length_b   1.000
_cell.length_c   1.000
_cell.angle_alpha   90.00
_cell.angle_beta   90.00
_cell.angle_gamma   90.00
#
_symmetry.space_group_name_H-M   'P 1'
#
loop_
_entity.id
_entity.type
_entity.pdbx_description
1 polymer ?
#
loop_
_entity_poly.entity_id
_entity_poly.type
_entity_poly.pdbx_seq_one_letter_code
_entity_poly.pdbx_strand_id
1 'polypeptide(L)' 'MIENYKGWDITLNCDTEGYLLKNTSKSFYNRKVKWKGVHLNGDKVYGSSLKEIRHIIDYPGLHKK' A
#
# COMPACT_ATOMS: atom_id res chain seq x y z
N MET A 1 2.03 -7.86 -7.98
CA MET A 1 0.64 -8.35 -8.16
C MET A 1 -0.25 -7.13 -8.30
N ILE A 2 -1.14 -7.14 -9.29
CA ILE A 2 -2.04 -6.03 -9.63
C ILE A 2 -3.49 -6.54 -9.54
N GLU A 3 -4.35 -5.84 -8.82
CA GLU A 3 -5.76 -6.19 -8.62
C GLU A 3 -6.62 -4.96 -8.88
N ASN A 4 -7.64 -5.10 -9.75
CA ASN A 4 -8.63 -4.06 -9.93
C ASN A 4 -9.78 -4.25 -8.94
N TYR A 5 -10.03 -3.28 -8.08
CA TYR A 5 -11.06 -3.33 -7.03
C TYR A 5 -11.87 -2.03 -7.00
N LYS A 6 -13.15 -2.08 -7.40
CA LYS A 6 -14.06 -0.92 -7.40
C LYS A 6 -13.50 0.33 -8.11
N GLY A 7 -12.80 0.15 -9.24
CA GLY A 7 -12.17 1.26 -9.96
C GLY A 7 -10.83 1.72 -9.38
N TRP A 8 -10.31 1.02 -8.37
CA TRP A 8 -8.94 1.17 -7.88
C TRP A 8 -8.04 0.11 -8.46
N ASP A 9 -6.90 0.56 -8.97
CA ASP A 9 -5.82 -0.30 -9.40
C ASP A 9 -4.85 -0.49 -8.22
N ILE A 10 -4.94 -1.65 -7.57
CA ILE A 10 -4.17 -1.98 -6.39
C ILE A 10 -2.93 -2.75 -6.80
N THR A 11 -1.77 -2.12 -6.62
CA THR A 11 -0.47 -2.71 -6.89
C THR A 11 0.31 -2.90 -5.60
N LEU A 12 0.93 -4.07 -5.46
CA LEU A 12 1.91 -4.28 -4.41
C LEU A 12 3.21 -3.56 -4.77
N ASN A 13 3.52 -2.46 -4.07
CA ASN A 13 4.80 -1.79 -4.20
C ASN A 13 5.77 -2.34 -3.15
N CYS A 14 6.65 -3.25 -3.58
CA CYS A 14 7.84 -3.57 -2.82
C CYS A 14 8.84 -2.46 -3.07
N ASP A 15 8.99 -1.55 -2.10
CA ASP A 15 10.03 -0.53 -2.13
C ASP A 15 11.37 -1.26 -1.97
N THR A 16 11.91 -1.67 -3.13
CA THR A 16 13.17 -2.43 -3.24
C THR A 16 14.36 -1.47 -3.31
N GLU A 17 14.11 -0.16 -3.26
CA GLU A 17 15.14 0.88 -3.42
C GLU A 17 15.68 1.41 -2.08
N GLY A 18 15.29 0.83 -0.94
CA GLY A 18 15.77 1.23 0.38
C GLY A 18 16.97 0.45 0.95
N TYR A 19 17.51 -0.57 0.25
CA TYR A 19 18.51 -1.47 0.84
C TYR A 19 19.71 -1.76 -0.09
N LEU A 20 20.49 -0.71 -0.36
CA LEU A 20 21.94 -0.85 -0.50
C LEU A 20 22.72 -0.10 0.58
N LEU A 21 22.09 0.30 1.70
CA LEU A 21 22.84 0.83 2.84
C LEU A 21 22.47 0.18 4.17
N LYS A 22 23.47 -0.55 4.67
CA LYS A 22 23.81 -0.78 6.08
C LYS A 22 22.77 -1.47 6.98
N ASN A 23 23.00 -2.77 7.12
CA ASN A 23 23.42 -3.37 8.40
C ASN A 23 22.72 -2.80 9.64
N THR A 24 21.57 -3.37 10.03
CA THR A 24 21.16 -3.43 11.44
C THR A 24 20.07 -4.46 11.65
N SER A 25 20.36 -5.40 12.52
CA SER A 25 19.52 -6.49 12.98
C SER A 25 18.31 -5.97 13.76
N LYS A 26 17.08 -6.28 13.30
CA LYS A 26 15.88 -6.68 14.10
C LYS A 26 14.59 -6.43 13.32
N SER A 27 13.79 -7.50 13.16
CA SER A 27 12.37 -7.50 12.78
C SER A 27 12.02 -6.88 11.41
N PHE A 28 12.27 -7.63 10.33
CA PHE A 28 12.05 -7.17 8.95
C PHE A 28 10.72 -7.59 8.30
N TYR A 29 9.71 -7.97 9.06
CA TYR A 29 8.45 -8.43 8.47
C TYR A 29 7.51 -7.32 7.98
N ASN A 30 7.76 -6.02 8.28
CA ASN A 30 6.72 -5.01 8.07
C ASN A 30 7.16 -3.62 7.56
N ARG A 31 8.35 -3.47 6.94
CA ARG A 31 8.81 -2.12 6.51
C ARG A 31 9.00 -1.92 5.00
N LYS A 32 9.08 -2.98 4.19
CA LYS A 32 9.42 -2.88 2.75
C LYS A 32 8.24 -3.05 1.79
N VAL A 33 7.12 -3.59 2.26
CA VAL A 33 5.98 -3.98 1.41
C VAL A 33 4.83 -3.05 1.70
N LYS A 34 4.55 -2.11 0.79
CA LYS A 34 3.40 -1.21 0.89
C LYS A 34 2.48 -1.47 -0.30
N TRP A 35 1.23 -1.79 -0.02
CA TRP A 35 0.20 -1.82 -1.04
C TRP A 35 -0.15 -0.38 -1.43
N LYS A 36 -0.35 -0.16 -2.72
CA LYS A 36 -0.72 1.13 -3.29
C LYS A 36 -1.96 0.95 -4.14
N GLY A 37 -3.04 1.62 -3.78
CA GLY A 37 -4.23 1.75 -4.63
C GLY A 37 -4.17 3.06 -5.41
N VAL A 38 -4.43 3.02 -6.71
CA VAL A 38 -4.58 4.20 -7.57
C VAL A 38 -5.99 4.19 -8.16
N HIS A 39 -6.78 5.21 -7.86
CA HIS A 39 -8.10 5.37 -8.43
C HIS A 39 -8.01 5.98 -9.83
N LEU A 40 -9.01 5.69 -10.68
CA LEU A 40 -9.13 6.30 -12.01
C LEU A 40 -9.22 7.84 -11.95
N ASN A 41 -9.71 8.41 -10.84
CA ASN A 41 -9.75 9.87 -10.64
C ASN A 41 -8.39 10.49 -10.25
N GLY A 42 -7.34 9.68 -10.10
CA GLY A 42 -6.01 10.13 -9.68
C GLY A 42 -5.75 10.08 -8.17
N ASP A 43 -6.75 9.72 -7.36
CA ASP A 43 -6.58 9.49 -5.91
C ASP A 43 -5.62 8.32 -5.65
N LYS A 44 -4.79 8.46 -4.61
CA LYS A 44 -3.79 7.44 -4.24
C LYS A 44 -3.95 7.10 -2.77
N VAL A 45 -4.05 5.81 -2.48
CA VAL A 45 -4.11 5.28 -1.11
C VAL A 45 -2.96 4.31 -0.90
N TYR A 46 -2.42 4.32 0.32
CA TYR A 46 -1.30 3.48 0.71
C TYR A 46 -1.67 2.71 1.96
N GLY A 47 -1.19 1.47 2.05
CA GLY A 47 -1.52 0.61 3.17
C GLY A 47 -0.51 -0.51 3.32
N SER A 48 -0.48 -1.08 4.52
CA SER A 48 0.46 -2.14 4.89
C SER A 48 0.00 -3.52 4.40
N SER A 49 -1.26 -3.64 3.95
CA SER A 49 -1.88 -4.90 3.52
C SER A 49 -2.99 -4.66 2.50
N LEU A 50 -3.29 -5.65 1.65
CA LEU A 50 -4.45 -5.62 0.74
C LEU A 50 -5.74 -5.31 1.49
N LYS A 51 -5.94 -5.97 2.63
CA LYS A 51 -7.13 -5.77 3.47
C LYS A 51 -7.26 -4.33 3.95
N GLU A 52 -6.15 -3.68 4.29
CA GLU A 52 -6.11 -2.29 4.73
C GLU A 52 -6.46 -1.33 3.59
N ILE A 53 -5.87 -1.53 2.41
CA ILE A 53 -6.22 -0.76 1.20
C ILE A 53 -7.70 -0.91 0.87
N ARG A 54 -8.22 -2.14 0.85
CA ARG A 54 -9.65 -2.40 0.59
C ARG A 54 -10.53 -1.72 1.64
N HIS A 55 -10.12 -1.71 2.90
CA HIS A 55 -10.87 -1.04 3.96
C HIS A 55 -10.90 0.48 3.78
N ILE A 56 -9.78 1.10 3.38
CA ILE A 56 -9.71 2.53 3.07
C ILE A 56 -10.62 2.87 1.86
N ILE A 57 -10.64 2.01 0.85
CA ILE A 57 -11.47 2.17 -0.35
C ILE A 57 -12.96 2.00 -0.03
N ASP A 58 -13.32 1.02 0.79
CA ASP A 58 -14.71 0.72 1.14
C ASP A 58 -15.31 1.76 2.09
N TYR A 59 -14.46 2.30 2.99
CA TYR A 59 -14.85 3.25 4.02
C TYR A 59 -14.02 4.54 3.95
N PRO A 60 -14.12 5.33 2.86
CA PRO A 60 -13.37 6.58 2.75
C PRO A 60 -13.76 7.60 3.83
N GLY A 61 -14.98 7.51 4.39
CA GLY A 61 -15.47 8.39 5.46
C GLY A 61 -14.80 8.16 6.82
N LEU A 62 -14.26 6.97 7.10
CA LEU A 62 -13.52 6.67 8.33
C LEU A 62 -12.10 7.24 8.32
N HIS A 63 -11.59 7.56 7.12
CA HIS A 63 -10.26 8.13 6.90
C HIS A 63 -10.30 9.62 6.49
N LYS A 64 -11.49 10.24 6.50
CA LYS A 64 -11.65 11.70 6.38
C LYS A 64 -11.37 12.31 7.76
N LYS A 65 -10.27 13.06 7.87
CA LYS A 65 -10.02 14.00 8.97
C LYS A 65 -10.49 15.39 8.55
#